data_AF-A0A2K8V7M2-F1
#
_entry.id   AF-A0A2K8V7M2-F1
#
_cell.length_a   1.000
_cell.length_b   1.000
_cell.length_c   1.000
_cell.angle_alpha   90.00
_cell.angle_beta   90.00
_cell.angle_gamma   90.00
#
_symmetry.space_group_name_H-M   'P 1'
#
loop_
_entity.id
_entity.type
_entity.pdbx_description
1 polymer ?
#
loop_
_entity_poly.entity_id
_entity_poly.type
_entity_poly.pdbx_seq_one_letter_code
_entity_poly.pdbx_strand_id
1 'polypeptide(L)'
;MIDQNLASKLSEMGFVLLLEKDLDKLVQKAASKNIVDDRHKYILKKDVIERFQVTAYWLEKQSKDPATKLKIMYGEHKNSKIKYNVESVKEELARLAI
;
A
#
# COMPACT_ATOMS: atom_id res chain seq x y z
N MET A 1 36.52 7.31 -5.34
CA MET A 1 36.49 6.02 -6.07
C MET A 1 36.41 4.93 -5.03
N ILE A 2 35.32 4.15 -5.01
CA ILE A 2 35.26 2.96 -4.15
C ILE A 2 36.22 1.94 -4.75
N ASP A 3 37.12 1.42 -3.93
CA ASP A 3 38.02 0.34 -4.31
C ASP A 3 37.15 -0.87 -4.70
N GLN A 4 37.18 -1.28 -5.97
CA GLN A 4 36.34 -2.36 -6.50
C GLN A 4 36.59 -3.69 -5.77
N ASN A 5 37.76 -3.82 -5.14
CA ASN A 5 38.15 -4.96 -4.34
C ASN A 5 37.36 -5.04 -3.02
N LEU A 6 37.05 -3.88 -2.42
CA LEU A 6 36.25 -3.80 -1.20
C LEU A 6 34.77 -4.11 -1.46
N ALA A 7 34.23 -3.60 -2.57
CA ALA A 7 32.84 -3.86 -2.95
C ALA A 7 32.58 -5.36 -3.20
N SER A 8 33.54 -6.04 -3.83
CA SER A 8 33.44 -7.48 -4.12
C SER A 8 33.45 -8.33 -2.84
N LYS A 9 34.36 -8.02 -1.91
CA LYS A 9 34.45 -8.72 -0.61
C LYS A 9 33.20 -8.55 0.25
N LEU A 10 32.63 -7.34 0.27
CA LEU A 10 31.40 -7.08 1.02
C LEU A 10 30.21 -7.88 0.46
N SER A 11 30.12 -8.00 -0.87
CA SER A 11 29.11 -8.81 -1.53
C SER A 11 29.25 -10.31 -1.22
N GLU A 12 30.47 -10.84 -1.20
CA GLU A 12 30.75 -12.25 -0.83
C GLU A 12 30.37 -12.56 0.63
N MET A 13 30.48 -11.56 1.51
CA MET A 13 30.07 -11.65 2.92
C MET A 13 28.57 -11.40 3.14
N GLY A 14 27.79 -11.19 2.06
CA GLY A 14 26.34 -10.97 2.14
C GLY A 14 25.92 -9.53 2.45
N PHE A 15 26.84 -8.57 2.42
CA PHE A 15 26.55 -7.15 2.62
C PHE A 15 26.25 -6.46 1.29
N VAL A 16 25.26 -5.55 1.32
CA VAL A 16 24.88 -4.73 0.16
C VAL A 16 25.34 -3.30 0.39
N LEU A 17 26.11 -2.77 -0.56
CA LEU A 17 26.47 -1.36 -0.58
C LEU A 17 25.31 -0.54 -1.16
N LEU A 18 24.87 0.44 -0.39
CA LEU A 18 23.82 1.36 -0.79
C LEU A 18 24.36 2.79 -0.74
N LEU A 19 23.87 3.63 -1.65
CA LEU A 19 24.07 5.06 -1.52
C LEU A 19 23.18 5.58 -0.40
N GLU A 20 23.65 6.57 0.35
CA GLU A 20 22.91 7.19 1.47
C GLU A 20 21.50 7.63 1.04
N LYS A 21 21.38 8.23 -0.15
CA LYS A 21 20.09 8.62 -0.75
C LYS A 21 19.10 7.46 -0.93
N ASP A 22 19.61 6.24 -1.14
CA ASP A 22 18.79 5.04 -1.35
C ASP A 22 18.43 4.41 0.00
N LEU A 23 19.31 4.53 1.00
CA LEU A 23 19.01 4.19 2.39
C LEU A 23 17.89 5.08 2.94
N ASP A 24 17.96 6.39 2.73
CA ASP A 24 16.90 7.33 3.17
C ASP A 24 15.54 6.98 2.56
N LYS A 25 15.51 6.62 1.28
CA LYS A 25 14.27 6.15 0.62
C LYS A 25 13.75 4.85 1.21
N LEU A 26 14.63 3.90 1.56
CA LEU A 26 14.24 2.64 2.18
C LEU A 26 13.71 2.86 3.60
N VAL A 27 14.38 3.72 4.38
CA VAL A 27 13.95 4.10 5.73
C VAL A 27 12.63 4.85 5.68
N GLN A 28 12.46 5.81 4.77
CA GLN A 28 11.16 6.50 4.58
C GLN A 28 10.06 5.53 4.15
N LYS A 29 10.34 4.59 3.25
CA LYS A 29 9.39 3.55 2.83
C LYS A 29 9.01 2.59 3.97
N ALA A 30 9.95 2.27 4.85
CA ALA A 30 9.71 1.45 6.04
C ALA A 30 8.96 2.23 7.14
N ALA A 31 9.31 3.50 7.36
CA ALA A 31 8.66 4.38 8.33
C ALA A 31 7.22 4.75 7.91
N SER A 32 6.99 4.95 6.61
CA SER A 32 5.66 5.25 6.06
C SER A 32 4.71 4.05 6.10
N LYS A 33 5.23 2.83 6.31
CA LYS A 33 4.39 1.63 6.51
C LYS A 33 3.69 1.59 7.87
N ASN A 34 4.08 2.41 8.85
CA ASN A 34 3.69 2.21 10.26
C ASN A 34 2.86 3.33 10.91
N ILE A 35 2.30 4.27 10.15
CA ILE A 35 1.36 5.25 10.73
C ILE A 35 0.08 5.31 9.89
N VAL A 36 -0.60 4.17 9.78
CA VAL A 36 -2.03 4.19 9.44
C VAL A 36 -2.78 4.02 10.75
N ASP A 37 -3.50 5.07 11.15
CA ASP A 37 -4.34 5.05 12.34
C ASP A 37 -5.47 4.01 12.17
N ASP A 38 -5.24 2.80 12.68
CA ASP A 38 -6.16 1.67 12.60
C ASP A 38 -7.48 1.88 13.36
N ARG A 39 -7.64 3.02 14.06
CA ARG A 39 -8.93 3.42 14.64
C ARG A 39 -9.93 3.82 13.55
N HIS A 40 -9.47 4.29 12.39
CA HIS A 40 -10.34 4.71 11.31
C HIS A 40 -10.84 3.49 10.52
N LYS A 41 -12.06 3.08 10.83
CA LYS A 41 -12.76 1.99 10.11
C LYS A 41 -12.93 2.28 8.62
N TYR A 42 -12.93 3.55 8.21
CA TYR A 42 -13.15 4.01 6.83
C TYR A 42 -12.01 4.93 6.36
N ILE A 43 -11.44 4.62 5.20
CA ILE A 43 -10.29 5.33 4.61
C ILE A 43 -10.60 5.80 3.17
N LEU A 44 -9.83 6.75 2.63
CA LEU A 44 -10.08 7.29 1.28
C LEU A 44 -9.61 6.31 0.19
N LYS A 45 -10.16 6.45 -1.04
CA LYS A 45 -9.74 5.66 -2.22
C LYS A 45 -8.21 5.61 -2.39
N LYS A 46 -7.53 6.75 -2.21
CA LYS A 46 -6.07 6.85 -2.31
C LYS A 46 -5.37 5.98 -1.27
N ASP A 47 -5.81 6.04 -0.02
CA ASP A 47 -5.23 5.28 1.09
C ASP A 47 -5.45 3.77 0.90
N VAL A 48 -6.60 3.36 0.32
CA VAL A 48 -6.87 1.95 0.00
C VAL A 48 -5.88 1.44 -1.05
N ILE A 49 -5.67 2.21 -2.11
CA ILE A 49 -4.73 1.88 -3.20
C ILE A 49 -3.32 1.72 -2.65
N GLU A 50 -2.88 2.64 -1.80
CA GLU A 50 -1.54 2.61 -1.21
C GLU A 50 -1.38 1.47 -0.19
N ARG A 51 -2.39 1.24 0.67
CA ARG A 51 -2.34 0.24 1.74
C ARG A 51 -2.47 -1.19 1.24
N PHE A 52 -3.38 -1.43 0.30
CA PHE A 52 -3.70 -2.77 -0.20
C PHE A 52 -3.09 -3.08 -1.56
N GLN A 53 -2.34 -2.14 -2.14
CA GLN A 53 -1.69 -2.29 -3.45
C GLN A 53 -2.66 -2.67 -4.57
N VAL A 54 -3.92 -2.23 -4.46
CA VAL A 54 -4.97 -2.44 -5.47
C VAL A 54 -5.06 -1.25 -6.41
N THR A 55 -5.57 -1.47 -7.62
CA THR A 55 -5.75 -0.37 -8.59
C THR A 55 -7.08 0.36 -8.39
N ALA A 56 -7.16 1.60 -8.86
CA ALA A 56 -8.42 2.35 -8.91
C ALA A 56 -9.50 1.62 -9.73
N TYR A 57 -9.08 0.96 -10.82
CA TYR A 57 -9.94 0.13 -11.66
C TYR A 57 -10.49 -1.07 -10.89
N TRP A 58 -9.66 -1.74 -10.08
CA TRP A 58 -10.11 -2.85 -9.24
C TRP A 58 -11.21 -2.41 -8.28
N LEU A 59 -11.04 -1.27 -7.60
CA LEU A 59 -12.07 -0.73 -6.68
C LEU A 59 -13.38 -0.44 -7.41
N GLU A 60 -13.32 0.16 -8.60
CA GLU A 60 -14.52 0.44 -9.40
C GLU A 60 -15.20 -0.84 -9.89
N LYS A 61 -14.42 -1.83 -10.35
CA LYS A 61 -14.93 -3.13 -10.77
C LYS A 61 -15.64 -3.83 -9.62
N GLN A 62 -15.00 -3.94 -8.46
CA GLN A 62 -15.59 -4.62 -7.31
C GLN A 62 -16.78 -3.84 -6.74
N SER A 63 -16.77 -2.51 -6.75
CA SER A 63 -17.93 -1.71 -6.32
C SER A 63 -19.20 -1.94 -7.14
N LYS A 64 -19.07 -2.50 -8.35
CA LYS A 64 -20.18 -2.86 -9.25
C LYS A 64 -20.53 -4.35 -9.20
N ASP A 65 -19.73 -5.17 -8.53
CA ASP A 65 -20.00 -6.61 -8.37
C ASP A 65 -21.09 -6.81 -7.31
N PRO A 66 -22.25 -7.43 -7.65
CA PRO A 66 -23.32 -7.70 -6.68
C PRO A 66 -22.87 -8.59 -5.52
N ALA A 67 -21.84 -9.40 -5.70
CA ALA A 67 -21.29 -10.31 -4.69
C ALA A 67 -20.13 -9.70 -3.90
N THR A 68 -19.81 -8.41 -4.12
CA THR A 68 -18.71 -7.77 -3.42
C THR A 68 -18.97 -7.68 -1.92
N LYS A 69 -17.92 -7.86 -1.14
CA LYS A 69 -17.94 -7.57 0.29
C LYS A 69 -17.64 -6.12 0.60
N LEU A 70 -17.23 -5.31 -0.38
CA LEU A 70 -16.84 -3.93 -0.18
C LEU A 70 -17.97 -3.08 0.42
N LYS A 71 -17.69 -2.49 1.58
CA LYS A 71 -18.59 -1.52 2.23
C LYS A 71 -18.08 -0.11 1.94
N ILE A 72 -18.84 0.61 1.12
CA ILE A 72 -18.48 1.93 0.60
C ILE A 72 -19.40 2.98 1.23
N MET A 73 -18.80 4.06 1.73
CA MET A 73 -19.53 5.25 2.19
C MET A 73 -19.43 6.32 1.11
N TYR A 74 -20.56 6.57 0.46
CA TYR A 74 -20.73 7.70 -0.46
C TYR A 74 -21.09 8.94 0.36
N GLY A 75 -20.52 10.09 0.02
CA GLY A 75 -20.97 11.35 0.60
C GLY A 75 -22.22 11.87 -0.12
N GLU A 76 -22.86 12.86 0.49
CA GLU A 76 -24.17 13.37 0.08
C GLU A 76 -24.19 14.04 -1.30
N HIS A 77 -23.04 14.51 -1.79
CA HIS A 77 -22.91 15.18 -3.07
C HIS A 77 -22.10 14.37 -4.07
N LYS A 78 -22.34 14.60 -5.37
CA LYS A 78 -21.62 13.92 -6.47
C LYS A 78 -20.08 14.05 -6.38
N ASN A 79 -19.59 15.14 -5.77
CA ASN A 79 -18.16 15.42 -5.61
C ASN A 79 -17.62 15.02 -4.23
N SER A 80 -18.45 14.47 -3.35
CA SER A 80 -18.02 14.07 -2.02
C SER A 80 -17.05 12.91 -2.09
N LYS A 81 -16.05 12.92 -1.20
CA LYS A 81 -15.02 11.89 -1.14
C LYS A 81 -15.65 10.55 -0.76
N ILE A 82 -15.38 9.53 -1.57
CA ILE A 82 -15.78 8.15 -1.29
C ILE A 82 -14.80 7.55 -0.29
N LYS A 83 -15.33 6.89 0.74
CA LYS A 83 -14.55 6.17 1.73
C LYS A 83 -14.88 4.68 1.70
N TYR A 84 -13.89 3.85 2.00
CA TYR A 84 -13.98 2.39 1.99
C TYR A 84 -13.72 1.86 3.37
N ASN A 85 -14.51 0.89 3.81
CA ASN A 85 -14.26 0.20 5.06
C ASN A 85 -13.05 -0.73 4.94
N VAL A 86 -12.09 -0.61 5.85
CA VAL A 86 -10.81 -1.33 5.81
C VAL A 86 -11.01 -2.84 5.87
N GLU A 87 -11.85 -3.33 6.78
CA GLU A 87 -12.09 -4.78 6.94
C GLU A 87 -12.80 -5.36 5.71
N SER A 88 -13.77 -4.63 5.16
CA SER A 88 -14.46 -5.06 3.94
C SER A 88 -13.53 -5.24 2.74
N VAL A 89 -12.46 -4.42 2.64
CA VAL A 89 -11.45 -4.55 1.59
C VAL A 89 -10.61 -5.82 1.81
N LYS A 90 -10.22 -6.11 3.06
CA LYS A 90 -9.51 -7.36 3.40
C LYS A 90 -10.35 -8.59 3.09
N GLU A 91 -11.63 -8.58 3.47
CA GLU A 91 -12.55 -9.68 3.21
C GLU A 91 -12.77 -9.90 1.70
N GLU A 92 -12.78 -8.83 0.90
CA GLU A 92 -12.92 -8.92 -0.55
C GLU A 92 -11.66 -9.48 -1.22
N LEU A 93 -10.48 -9.07 -0.77
CA LEU A 93 -9.22 -9.64 -1.23
C LEU A 93 -9.15 -11.14 -0.90
N ALA A 94 -9.52 -11.51 0.33
CA ALA A 94 -9.60 -12.90 0.75
C ALA A 94 -10.62 -13.71 -0.08
N ARG A 95 -11.78 -13.13 -0.42
CA ARG A 95 -12.80 -13.76 -1.29
C ARG A 95 -12.23 -14.09 -2.67
N LEU A 96 -11.45 -13.17 -3.23
CA LEU A 96 -10.86 -13.32 -4.56
C LEU A 96 -9.56 -14.14 -4.56
N ALA A 97 -9.09 -14.56 -3.37
CA ALA A 97 -7.83 -15.28 -3.18
C ALA A 97 -6.61 -14.56 -3.81
N ILE A 98 -6.59 -13.23 -3.69
CA ILE A 98 -5.49 -12.35 -4.15
C ILE A 98 -4.64 -11.96 -2.93
#